data_AF-A0A4Q1D5G4-F1
#
_entry.id   AF-A0A4Q1D5G4-F1
#
_cell.length_a   1.000
_cell.length_b   1.000
_cell.length_c   1.000
_cell.angle_alpha   90.00
_cell.angle_beta   90.00
_cell.angle_gamma   90.00
#
_symmetry.space_group_name_H-M   'P 1'
#
loop_
_entity.id
_entity.type
_entity.pdbx_description
1 polymer ?
#
loop_
_entity_poly.entity_id
_entity_poly.type
_entity_poly.pdbx_seq_one_letter_code
_entity_poly.pdbx_strand_id
1 'polypeptide(L)'
;MQQLPNNCRAGKMSVFPKNWNTVKANINLKWYIKYRFYDDNLNKSRQVVLKGMNMLTRLAEKQAAVRIQLKDEQDMLDRGYNPITGSYHENTSLLAIQESEQEIEEDLQLPSRRRRSLLRPHQ
;
A
#
# COMPACT_ATOMS: atom_id res chain seq x y z
N MET A 1 18.85 -1.96 -5.80
CA MET A 1 17.45 -2.42 -5.80
C MET A 1 16.82 -1.90 -4.53
N GLN A 2 15.57 -1.43 -4.58
CA GLN A 2 14.85 -0.94 -3.40
C GLN A 2 14.11 -2.12 -2.75
N GLN A 3 14.26 -2.27 -1.44
CA GLN A 3 13.45 -3.20 -0.66
C GLN A 3 12.10 -2.54 -0.34
N LEU A 4 11.03 -3.31 -0.52
CA LEU A 4 9.65 -2.91 -0.27
C LEU A 4 9.08 -3.71 0.90
N PRO A 5 7.97 -3.27 1.52
CA PRO A 5 7.25 -4.09 2.49
C PRO A 5 6.84 -5.45 1.88
N ASN A 6 6.63 -6.44 2.73
CA ASN A 6 6.13 -7.79 2.37
C ASN A 6 7.09 -8.65 1.54
N ASN A 7 8.40 -8.62 1.83
CA ASN A 7 9.43 -9.39 1.10
C ASN A 7 9.42 -9.16 -0.42
N CYS A 8 9.03 -7.96 -0.83
CA CYS A 8 9.04 -7.54 -2.22
C CYS A 8 10.26 -6.64 -2.50
N ARG A 9 10.70 -6.62 -3.76
CA ARG A 9 11.83 -5.80 -4.21
C ARG A 9 11.52 -5.15 -5.54
N ALA A 10 11.87 -3.87 -5.67
CA ALA A 10 11.76 -3.13 -6.93
C ALA A 10 13.13 -2.73 -7.48
N GLY A 11 13.29 -2.92 -8.78
CA GLY A 11 14.36 -2.32 -9.55
C GLY A 11 14.15 -0.82 -9.73
N LYS A 12 15.22 -0.10 -10.09
CA LYS A 12 15.15 1.34 -10.35
C LYS A 12 14.20 1.62 -11.52
N MET A 13 13.25 2.53 -11.31
CA MET A 13 12.38 3.00 -12.38
C MET A 13 13.18 3.80 -13.41
N SER A 14 13.07 3.40 -14.68
CA SER A 14 13.72 4.06 -15.80
C SER A 14 12.68 4.58 -16.76
N VAL A 15 12.76 5.87 -17.05
CA VAL A 15 11.92 6.53 -18.05
C VAL A 15 12.63 6.53 -19.39
N PHE A 16 11.90 6.20 -20.45
CA PHE A 16 12.30 6.42 -21.82
C PHE A 16 11.40 7.50 -22.44
N PRO A 17 11.94 8.49 -23.16
CA PRO A 17 13.36 8.68 -23.50
C PRO A 17 14.23 9.18 -22.33
N LYS A 18 15.54 8.91 -22.35
CA LYS A 18 16.45 9.25 -21.22
C LYS A 18 16.48 10.75 -20.90
N ASN A 19 16.26 11.59 -21.91
CA ASN A 19 16.22 13.05 -21.81
C ASN A 19 14.80 13.61 -21.53
N TRP A 20 13.85 12.79 -21.07
CA TRP A 20 12.46 13.18 -20.85
C TRP A 20 12.29 14.46 -20.03
N ASN A 21 13.15 14.71 -19.03
CA ASN A 21 13.09 15.88 -18.15
C ASN A 21 13.71 17.15 -18.76
N THR A 22 14.09 17.12 -20.04
CA THR A 22 14.69 18.27 -20.73
C THR A 22 13.74 18.83 -21.79
N VAL A 23 13.92 20.12 -22.12
CA VAL A 23 13.14 20.79 -23.16
C VAL A 23 13.37 20.18 -24.56
N LYS A 24 14.51 19.52 -24.76
CA LYS A 24 14.88 18.84 -26.02
C LYS A 24 14.31 17.42 -26.14
N ALA A 25 13.43 17.00 -25.24
CA ALA A 25 12.86 15.65 -25.32
C ALA A 25 11.95 15.51 -26.54
N ASN A 26 12.09 14.41 -27.26
CA ASN A 26 11.31 14.18 -28.47
C ASN A 26 9.89 13.71 -28.12
N ILE A 27 8.91 14.52 -28.49
CA ILE A 27 7.48 14.29 -28.21
C ILE A 27 6.91 13.15 -29.06
N ASN A 28 7.43 12.96 -30.27
CA ASN A 28 6.95 11.96 -31.24
C ASN A 28 7.36 10.53 -30.87
N LEU A 29 8.33 10.37 -29.96
CA LEU A 29 8.68 9.06 -29.44
C LEU A 29 7.58 8.52 -28.52
N LYS A 30 7.51 7.20 -28.43
CA LYS A 30 6.69 6.52 -27.43
C LYS A 30 7.39 6.59 -26.08
N TRP A 31 6.82 7.37 -25.16
CA TRP A 31 7.29 7.49 -23.80
C TRP A 31 6.76 6.32 -22.98
N TYR A 32 7.62 5.77 -22.13
CA TYR A 32 7.24 4.71 -21.21
C TYR A 32 8.15 4.71 -19.99
N ILE A 33 7.59 4.26 -18.87
CA ILE A 33 8.35 3.98 -17.65
C ILE A 33 8.46 2.46 -17.57
N LYS A 34 9.67 1.97 -17.30
CA LYS A 34 9.89 0.55 -17.05
C LYS A 34 10.64 0.33 -15.75
N TYR A 35 10.27 -0.73 -15.07
CA TYR A 35 11.03 -1.25 -13.94
C TYR A 35 10.80 -2.76 -13.82
N ARG A 36 11.58 -3.40 -12.96
CA ARG A 36 11.47 -4.83 -12.70
C ARG A 36 11.04 -5.03 -11.26
N PHE A 37 9.95 -5.75 -11.07
CA PHE A 37 9.42 -6.10 -9.76
C PHE A 37 9.75 -7.55 -9.45
N TYR A 38 10.09 -7.82 -8.20
CA TYR A 38 10.42 -9.14 -7.68
C TYR A 38 9.60 -9.37 -6.41
N ASP A 39 8.98 -10.53 -6.35
CA ASP A 39 8.23 -11.00 -5.20
C ASP A 39 8.90 -12.29 -4.72
N ASP A 40 9.50 -12.23 -3.53
CA ASP A 40 10.21 -13.37 -2.96
C ASP A 40 9.24 -14.38 -2.33
N ASN A 41 7.99 -13.99 -2.01
CA ASN A 41 6.99 -14.92 -1.51
C ASN A 41 6.53 -15.87 -2.61
N LEU A 42 6.31 -15.33 -3.81
CA LEU A 42 5.92 -16.11 -4.98
C LEU A 42 7.12 -16.62 -5.79
N ASN A 43 8.35 -16.20 -5.47
CA ASN A 43 9.56 -16.40 -6.26
C ASN A 43 9.37 -16.03 -7.74
N LYS A 44 8.61 -14.94 -7.99
CA LYS A 44 8.28 -14.47 -9.34
C LYS A 44 8.85 -13.09 -9.59
N SER A 45 9.19 -12.82 -10.85
CA SER A 45 9.57 -11.48 -11.29
C SER A 45 8.74 -11.06 -12.49
N ARG A 46 8.41 -9.77 -12.56
CA ARG A 46 7.66 -9.19 -13.67
C ARG A 46 8.30 -7.89 -14.12
N GLN A 47 8.37 -7.70 -15.43
CA GLN A 47 8.73 -6.42 -16.01
C GLN A 47 7.46 -5.58 -16.18
N VAL A 48 7.40 -4.45 -15.48
CA VAL A 48 6.27 -3.54 -15.54
C VAL A 48 6.61 -2.43 -16.52
N VAL A 49 5.66 -2.11 -17.41
CA VAL A 49 5.82 -1.06 -18.42
C VAL A 49 4.57 -0.18 -18.45
N LEU A 50 4.72 1.08 -18.06
CA LEU A 50 3.65 2.07 -18.03
C LEU A 50 3.71 2.90 -19.33
N LYS A 51 2.58 3.00 -20.05
CA LYS A 51 2.49 3.64 -21.39
C LYS A 51 1.40 4.72 -21.49
N GLY A 52 1.04 5.36 -20.38
CA GLY A 52 -0.13 6.25 -20.30
C GLY A 52 0.03 7.66 -20.88
N MET A 53 1.25 8.16 -21.08
CA MET A 53 1.45 9.58 -21.46
C MET A 53 1.46 9.83 -22.98
N ASN A 54 1.35 8.79 -23.80
CA ASN A 54 1.52 8.92 -25.25
C ASN A 54 0.37 9.65 -25.96
N MET A 55 -0.77 9.82 -25.30
CA MET A 55 -1.91 10.57 -25.82
C MET A 55 -1.69 12.09 -25.77
N LEU A 56 -0.76 12.56 -24.93
CA LEU A 56 -0.50 13.98 -24.73
C LEU A 56 0.36 14.52 -25.87
N THR A 57 -0.07 15.63 -26.46
CA THR A 57 0.63 16.28 -27.58
C THR A 57 1.66 17.31 -27.13
N ARG A 58 1.52 17.85 -25.92
CA ARG A 58 2.42 18.87 -25.39
C ARG A 58 3.52 18.25 -24.52
N LEU A 59 4.74 18.78 -24.68
CA LEU A 59 5.90 18.30 -23.93
C LEU A 59 5.74 18.50 -22.42
N ALA A 60 5.32 19.69 -21.99
CA ALA A 60 5.15 20.01 -20.58
C ALA A 60 4.12 19.10 -19.90
N GLU A 61 3.02 18.81 -20.59
CA GLU A 61 1.96 17.91 -20.13
C GLU A 61 2.48 16.46 -20.05
N LYS A 62 3.21 15.98 -21.08
CA LYS A 62 3.88 14.67 -21.02
C LYS A 62 4.82 14.56 -19.82
N GLN A 63 5.66 15.57 -19.60
CA GLN A 63 6.60 15.59 -18.47
C GLN A 63 5.88 15.61 -17.12
N ALA A 64 4.80 16.37 -16.99
CA ALA A 64 3.96 16.36 -15.79
C ALA A 64 3.35 14.97 -15.56
N ALA A 65 2.81 14.34 -16.61
CA ALA A 65 2.27 12.99 -16.54
C ALA A 65 3.33 11.94 -16.14
N VAL A 66 4.58 12.04 -16.62
CA VAL A 66 5.69 11.19 -16.14
C VAL A 66 5.88 11.33 -14.64
N ARG A 67 5.92 12.57 -14.13
CA ARG A 67 6.18 12.83 -12.71
C ARG A 67 5.07 12.30 -11.82
N ILE A 68 3.82 12.50 -12.25
CA ILE A 68 2.64 11.98 -11.57
C ILE A 68 2.70 10.46 -11.55
N GLN A 69 2.89 9.81 -12.70
CA GLN A 69 2.96 8.35 -12.77
C GLN A 69 4.11 7.75 -11.95
N LEU A 70 5.29 8.38 -11.94
CA LEU A 70 6.39 7.93 -11.10
C LEU A 70 6.04 8.01 -9.61
N LYS A 71 5.39 9.10 -9.20
CA LYS A 71 4.99 9.31 -7.81
C LYS A 71 3.90 8.33 -7.40
N ASP A 72 2.84 8.21 -8.20
CA ASP A 72 1.73 7.29 -7.94
C ASP A 72 2.23 5.84 -7.87
N GLU A 73 3.10 5.43 -8.79
CA GLU A 73 3.66 4.08 -8.79
C GLU A 73 4.51 3.83 -7.54
N GLN A 74 5.30 4.82 -7.13
CA GLN A 74 6.13 4.72 -5.94
C GLN A 74 5.27 4.66 -4.67
N ASP A 75 4.24 5.51 -4.56
CA ASP A 75 3.29 5.49 -3.46
C ASP A 75 2.52 4.16 -3.37
N MET A 76 2.15 3.56 -4.52
CA MET A 76 1.52 2.23 -4.56
C MET A 76 2.47 1.14 -4.06
N LEU A 77 3.72 1.13 -4.51
CA LEU A 77 4.72 0.15 -4.08
C LEU A 77 5.02 0.30 -2.58
N ASP A 78 5.10 1.52 -2.07
CA ASP A 78 5.34 1.80 -0.65
C ASP A 78 4.15 1.35 0.24
N ARG A 79 2.93 1.36 -0.30
CA ARG A 79 1.73 0.77 0.35
C ARG A 79 1.68 -0.76 0.28
N GLY A 80 2.63 -1.40 -0.39
CA GLY A 80 2.65 -2.86 -0.54
C GLY A 80 1.79 -3.38 -1.70
N TYR A 81 1.54 -2.56 -2.72
CA TYR A 81 0.92 -3.02 -3.96
C TYR A 81 1.85 -4.00 -4.70
N ASN A 82 1.29 -5.13 -5.12
CA ASN A 82 2.01 -6.13 -5.90
C ASN A 82 1.55 -6.10 -7.37
N PRO A 83 2.37 -5.58 -8.31
CA PRO A 83 2.03 -5.54 -9.72
C PRO A 83 2.03 -6.91 -10.40
N ILE A 84 2.49 -7.99 -9.74
CA ILE A 84 2.38 -9.35 -10.26
C ILE A 84 0.94 -9.85 -10.09
N THR A 85 0.40 -9.73 -8.88
CA THR A 85 -0.95 -10.19 -8.54
C THR A 85 -2.03 -9.17 -8.85
N GLY A 86 -1.69 -7.89 -8.92
CA GLY A 86 -2.65 -6.79 -9.10
C GLY A 86 -3.41 -6.44 -7.81
N SER A 87 -2.89 -6.83 -6.65
CA SER A 87 -3.52 -6.63 -5.35
C SER A 87 -2.54 -6.03 -4.34
N TYR A 88 -3.07 -5.36 -3.32
CA TYR A 88 -2.28 -5.03 -2.14
C TYR A 88 -2.11 -6.29 -1.29
N HIS A 89 -0.91 -6.51 -0.77
CA HIS A 89 -0.78 -7.47 0.31
C HIS A 89 -1.55 -6.90 1.51
N GLU A 90 -2.62 -7.60 1.91
CA GLU A 90 -3.36 -7.26 3.11
C GLU A 90 -2.40 -7.41 4.29
N ASN A 91 -1.92 -6.28 4.80
CA ASN A 91 -1.30 -6.26 6.12
C ASN A 91 -2.43 -6.58 7.09
N THR A 92 -2.56 -7.85 7.47
CA THR A 92 -3.52 -8.32 8.47
C THR A 92 -3.14 -7.75 9.85
N SER A 93 -3.33 -6.45 10.05
CA SER A 93 -3.33 -5.81 11.37
C SER A 93 -4.75 -5.48 11.84
N LEU A 94 -5.78 -5.96 11.13
CA LEU A 94 -7.19 -5.77 11.49
C LEU A 94 -7.72 -6.81 12.49
N LEU A 95 -7.00 -7.92 12.70
CA LEU A 95 -7.43 -8.96 13.66
C LEU A 95 -7.07 -8.62 15.12
N ALA A 96 -6.23 -7.61 15.37
CA ALA A 96 -5.78 -7.27 16.73
C ALA A 96 -6.70 -6.27 17.47
N ILE A 97 -7.63 -5.60 16.78
CA ILE A 97 -8.48 -4.57 17.41
C ILE A 97 -9.87 -5.14 17.77
N GLN A 98 -10.34 -6.19 17.09
CA GLN A 98 -11.66 -6.77 17.37
C GLN A 98 -11.71 -7.64 18.64
N GLU A 99 -10.57 -8.13 19.13
CA GLU A 99 -10.55 -8.99 20.33
C GLU A 99 -10.56 -8.20 21.65
N SER A 100 -10.38 -6.87 21.62
CA SER A 100 -10.29 -6.04 22.84
C SER A 100 -11.60 -5.41 23.31
N GLU A 101 -12.62 -5.33 22.44
CA GLU A 101 -13.91 -4.70 22.78
C GLU A 101 -14.94 -5.69 23.35
N GLN A 102 -14.69 -7.00 23.25
CA GLN A 102 -15.62 -8.05 23.69
C GLN A 102 -15.49 -8.40 25.19
N GLU A 103 -14.40 -8.02 25.86
CA GLU A 103 -14.17 -8.36 27.28
C GLU A 103 -14.72 -7.32 28.29
N ILE A 104 -15.15 -6.13 27.86
CA ILE A 104 -15.57 -5.06 28.79
C ILE A 104 -17.07 -5.12 29.13
N GLU A 105 -17.90 -5.71 28.28
CA GLU A 105 -19.36 -5.67 28.45
C GLU A 105 -19.91 -6.79 29.37
N GLU A 106 -19.13 -7.85 29.62
CA GLU A 106 -19.56 -8.97 30.46
C GLU A 106 -19.40 -8.73 31.98
N ASP A 107 -18.58 -7.74 32.39
CA ASP A 107 -18.32 -7.45 33.81
C ASP A 107 -19.32 -6.42 34.41
N LEU A 108 -20.24 -5.86 33.61
CA LEU A 108 -21.21 -4.86 34.06
C LEU A 108 -22.64 -5.40 34.30
N GLN A 109 -22.85 -6.72 34.18
CA GLN A 109 -24.13 -7.37 34.46
C GLN A 109 -24.09 -8.29 35.68
N LEU A 110 -23.64 -7.76 36.82
CA LEU A 110 -24.03 -8.31 38.11
C LEU A 110 -25.43 -7.78 38.49
N PRO A 111 -26.48 -8.64 38.56
CA PRO A 111 -27.74 -8.22 39.15
C PRO A 111 -27.52 -7.91 40.63
N SER A 112 -27.87 -6.69 41.03
CA SER A 112 -27.83 -6.18 42.39
C SER A 112 -28.81 -6.96 43.28
N ARG A 113 -28.39 -8.14 43.77
CA ARG A 113 -29.11 -8.86 44.82
C ARG A 113 -28.66 -8.39 46.20
N ARG A 114 -29.37 -7.36 46.66
CA ARG A 114 -29.84 -7.11 48.03
C ARG A 114 -28.87 -7.50 49.16
N ARG A 115 -28.19 -6.49 49.72
CA ARG A 115 -27.86 -6.47 51.14
C ARG A 115 -29.17 -6.56 51.95
N ARG A 116 -29.46 -7.71 52.56
CA ARG A 116 -30.44 -7.80 53.66
C ARG A 116 -29.72 -8.27 54.92
N SER A 117 -29.69 -7.34 55.88
CA SER A 117 -29.53 -7.47 57.33
C SER A 117 -28.25 -8.09 57.91
N LEU A 118 -27.48 -7.18 58.50
CA LEU A 118 -26.52 -7.38 59.59
C LEU A 118 -27.20 -7.88 60.89
N LEU A 119 -26.33 -8.42 61.78
CA LEU A 119 -26.43 -8.64 63.25
C LEU A 119 -26.91 -10.05 63.67
N ARG A 120 -26.01 -11.02 63.91
CA ARG A 120 -25.10 -11.30 65.06
C ARG A 120 -25.76 -12.04 66.26
N PRO A 121 -24.96 -12.81 67.04
CA PRO A 121 -25.41 -14.00 67.79
C PRO A 121 -25.51 -13.81 69.32
N HIS A 122 -25.81 -14.93 70.00
CA HIS A 122 -25.70 -15.27 71.44
C HIS A 122 -26.85 -14.93 72.39
N GLN A 123 -27.44 -15.98 72.97
CA GLN A 123 -27.11 -16.44 74.32
C GLN A 123 -27.00 -17.97 74.33
#